data_AF-A0A7V0NE25-F1
#
_entry.id   AF-A0A7V0NE25-F1
#
_cell.length_a   1.000
_cell.length_b   1.000
_cell.length_c   1.000
_cell.angle_alpha   90.00
_cell.angle_beta   90.00
_cell.angle_gamma   90.00
#
_symmetry.space_group_name_H-M   'P 1'
#
loop_
_entity.id
_entity.type
_entity.pdbx_description
1 polymer ?
#
loop_
_entity_poly.entity_id
_entity_poly.type
_entity_poly.pdbx_seq_one_letter_code
_entity_poly.pdbx_strand_id
1 'polypeptide(L)'
;MSVSVSDDWGDLDIEQGDIAGWGAGTVIDWDTDSPDITVLIKAITDFVLYGCYYADVDDFGNANDLIIINDGFTDFVLPYNEISNPESYSGPYTNLEELFEFTDDNNIAEGGTTLSYDVKLKPENLGDRAANETITFTIVFVVEDPTTL
;
A
#
# COMPACT_ATOMS: atom_id res chain seq x y z
N MET A 1 -8.28 11.04 -16.68
CA MET A 1 -7.89 10.93 -15.26
C MET A 1 -6.41 11.23 -15.13
N SER A 2 -5.97 11.79 -14.01
CA SER A 2 -4.55 11.88 -13.66
C SER A 2 -4.35 11.41 -12.22
N VAL A 3 -3.30 10.64 -12.00
CA VAL A 3 -2.90 10.14 -10.68
C VAL A 3 -1.49 10.64 -10.41
N SER A 4 -1.24 11.10 -9.19
CA SER A 4 0.11 11.36 -8.70
C SER A 4 0.25 10.77 -7.31
N VAL A 5 1.40 10.15 -7.05
CA VAL A 5 1.76 9.56 -5.77
C VAL A 5 3.02 10.29 -5.28
N SER A 6 3.04 10.67 -4.00
CA SER A 6 4.26 11.03 -3.29
C SER A 6 4.53 10.02 -2.18
N ASP A 7 5.80 9.71 -1.99
CA ASP A 7 6.34 8.92 -0.90
C ASP A 7 7.17 9.83 0.01
N ASP A 8 6.84 9.82 1.29
CA ASP A 8 7.50 10.63 2.32
C ASP A 8 8.14 9.74 3.41
N TRP A 9 7.96 8.42 3.32
CA TRP A 9 8.53 7.42 4.24
C TRP A 9 10.01 7.08 4.00
N GLY A 10 10.69 6.71 5.10
CA GLY A 10 12.10 6.29 5.11
C GLY A 10 12.33 4.77 5.14
N ASP A 11 13.58 4.36 5.34
CA ASP A 11 13.92 2.96 5.60
C ASP A 11 13.47 2.56 7.03
N LEU A 12 12.85 1.39 7.16
CA LEU A 12 12.55 0.76 8.45
C LEU A 12 13.73 -0.12 8.88
N ASP A 13 14.43 0.30 9.93
CA ASP A 13 15.48 -0.51 10.58
C ASP A 13 14.88 -1.36 11.71
N ILE A 14 15.04 -2.69 11.63
CA ILE A 14 14.63 -3.62 12.68
C ILE A 14 15.87 -4.16 13.39
N GLU A 15 16.07 -3.77 14.65
CA GLU A 15 17.16 -4.31 15.46
C GLU A 15 16.70 -5.54 16.27
N GLN A 16 17.63 -6.45 16.56
CA GLN A 16 17.32 -7.66 17.35
C GLN A 16 16.76 -7.34 18.75
N GLY A 17 17.10 -6.17 19.29
CA GLY A 17 16.58 -5.69 20.57
C GLY A 17 15.07 -5.40 20.54
N ASP A 18 14.54 -4.94 19.41
CA ASP A 18 13.14 -4.58 19.24
C ASP A 18 12.25 -5.82 19.17
N ILE A 19 12.77 -6.88 18.55
CA ILE A 19 12.08 -8.16 18.35
C ILE A 19 11.69 -8.81 19.68
N ALA A 20 12.50 -8.66 20.73
CA ALA A 20 12.27 -9.31 22.03
C ALA A 20 10.94 -8.88 22.70
N GLY A 21 10.37 -7.74 22.29
CA GLY A 21 9.09 -7.23 22.78
C GLY A 21 7.87 -7.63 21.95
N TRP A 22 8.06 -8.24 20.77
CA TRP A 22 6.96 -8.52 19.85
C TRP A 22 6.25 -9.83 20.20
N GLY A 23 4.91 -9.77 20.15
CA GLY A 23 4.03 -10.91 20.34
C GLY A 23 3.36 -11.30 19.03
N ALA A 24 2.60 -12.40 19.05
CA ALA A 24 1.76 -12.76 17.92
C ALA A 24 0.75 -11.63 17.62
N GLY A 25 0.59 -11.29 16.34
CA GLY A 25 -0.27 -10.20 15.90
C GLY A 25 0.28 -8.79 16.11
N THR A 26 1.55 -8.63 16.49
CA THR A 26 2.19 -7.31 16.52
C THR A 26 2.16 -6.69 15.12
N VAL A 27 1.74 -5.41 15.07
CA VAL A 27 1.86 -4.54 13.90
C VAL A 27 2.73 -3.37 14.34
N ILE A 28 3.73 -3.04 13.53
CA ILE A 28 4.62 -1.89 13.75
C ILE A 28 4.40 -0.88 12.64
N ASP A 29 4.46 0.40 12.99
CA ASP A 29 4.47 1.47 12.01
C ASP A 29 5.83 1.47 11.30
N TRP A 30 5.82 1.75 9.99
CA TRP A 30 7.03 1.71 9.17
C TRP A 30 7.99 2.83 9.55
N ASP A 31 7.45 4.02 9.75
CA ASP A 31 8.16 5.10 10.42
C ASP A 31 7.23 5.87 11.38
N THR A 32 7.80 6.90 12.00
CA THR A 32 7.09 7.73 13.00
C THR A 32 6.52 9.02 12.43
N ASP A 33 6.93 9.38 11.21
CA ASP A 33 6.41 10.53 10.51
C ASP A 33 5.09 10.12 9.82
N SER A 34 4.25 11.10 9.47
CA SER A 34 2.98 10.82 8.81
C SER A 34 2.54 12.03 8.00
N PRO A 35 1.91 11.83 6.83
CA PRO A 35 1.63 10.55 6.19
C PRO A 35 2.84 9.99 5.40
N ASP A 36 2.93 8.67 5.27
CA ASP A 36 3.98 7.99 4.50
C ASP A 36 3.78 8.11 2.99
N ILE A 37 2.53 8.04 2.56
CA ILE A 37 2.13 8.04 1.16
C ILE A 37 0.98 9.01 0.98
N THR A 38 1.04 9.84 -0.06
CA THR A 38 -0.09 10.65 -0.49
C THR A 38 -0.44 10.36 -1.95
N VAL A 39 -1.69 9.98 -2.19
CA VAL A 39 -2.26 9.71 -3.51
C VAL A 39 -3.24 10.82 -3.87
N LEU A 40 -2.99 11.52 -4.97
CA LEU A 40 -3.87 12.53 -5.52
C LEU A 40 -4.46 12.06 -6.84
N ILE A 41 -5.80 11.99 -6.92
CA ILE A 41 -6.54 11.52 -8.08
C ILE A 41 -7.46 12.62 -8.60
N LYS A 42 -7.34 12.93 -9.89
CA LYS A 42 -8.23 13.86 -10.60
C LYS A 42 -8.97 13.13 -11.71
N ALA A 43 -10.28 13.11 -11.64
CA ALA A 43 -11.16 12.36 -12.52
C ALA A 43 -12.41 13.19 -12.90
N ILE A 44 -12.98 12.87 -14.07
CA ILE A 44 -14.24 13.45 -14.55
C ILE A 44 -15.42 12.56 -14.15
N THR A 45 -15.14 11.27 -14.01
CA THR A 45 -16.06 10.16 -13.74
C THR A 45 -15.66 9.46 -12.44
N ASP A 46 -16.55 8.59 -11.98
CA ASP A 46 -16.33 7.64 -10.89
C ASP A 46 -15.00 6.90 -11.04
N PHE A 47 -14.40 6.52 -9.92
CA PHE A 47 -13.20 5.70 -9.92
C PHE A 47 -13.09 4.85 -8.67
N VAL A 48 -12.35 3.75 -8.78
CA VAL A 48 -11.97 2.93 -7.64
C VAL A 48 -10.45 2.89 -7.54
N LEU A 49 -9.93 3.15 -6.34
CA LEU A 49 -8.51 3.02 -6.03
C LEU A 49 -8.26 1.64 -5.41
N TYR A 50 -7.34 0.91 -6.00
CA TYR A 50 -6.87 -0.38 -5.53
C TYR A 50 -5.40 -0.33 -5.11
N GLY A 51 -5.03 -1.18 -4.16
CA GLY A 51 -3.67 -1.34 -3.65
C GLY A 51 -3.20 -2.79 -3.67
N CYS A 52 -1.91 -2.99 -3.91
CA CYS A 52 -1.19 -4.22 -3.62
C CYS A 52 0.27 -3.90 -3.34
N TYR A 53 1.07 -4.91 -3.01
CA TYR A 53 2.50 -4.75 -2.93
C TYR A 53 3.24 -5.97 -3.50
N TYR A 54 4.53 -5.81 -3.74
CA TYR A 54 5.47 -6.91 -3.98
C TYR A 54 6.83 -6.58 -3.37
N ALA A 55 7.73 -7.54 -3.35
CA ALA A 55 9.09 -7.36 -2.85
C ALA A 55 10.13 -8.04 -3.74
N ASP A 56 11.40 -7.74 -3.50
CA ASP A 56 12.54 -8.40 -4.17
C ASP A 56 12.82 -9.83 -3.67
N VAL A 57 12.10 -10.28 -2.64
CA VAL A 57 12.07 -11.64 -2.11
C VAL A 57 10.63 -12.12 -1.94
N ASP A 58 10.40 -13.44 -1.93
CA ASP A 58 9.05 -14.04 -1.86
C ASP A 58 8.86 -15.09 -0.74
N ASP A 59 9.87 -15.36 0.08
CA ASP A 59 9.85 -16.40 1.12
C ASP A 59 9.21 -15.95 2.44
N PHE A 60 8.03 -15.34 2.38
CA PHE A 60 7.33 -14.80 3.56
C PHE A 60 6.50 -15.88 4.28
N GLY A 61 6.28 -15.69 5.59
CA GLY A 61 5.41 -16.58 6.38
C GLY A 61 3.95 -16.53 5.91
N ASN A 62 3.43 -15.31 5.73
CA ASN A 62 2.17 -15.05 5.03
C ASN A 62 2.24 -13.70 4.31
N ALA A 63 2.57 -13.73 3.02
CA ALA A 63 2.72 -12.52 2.21
C ALA A 63 1.42 -11.69 2.12
N ASN A 64 0.24 -12.29 2.20
CA ASN A 64 -1.03 -11.56 2.11
C ASN A 64 -1.49 -10.96 3.47
N ASP A 65 -0.62 -10.95 4.48
CA ASP A 65 -0.88 -10.37 5.80
C ASP A 65 0.38 -9.67 6.35
N LEU A 66 1.24 -9.15 5.46
CA LEU A 66 2.55 -8.60 5.83
C LEU A 66 2.57 -7.07 5.81
N ILE A 67 2.17 -6.47 4.68
CA ILE A 67 2.13 -5.02 4.49
C ILE A 67 0.70 -4.52 4.67
N ILE A 68 0.57 -3.46 5.44
CA ILE A 68 -0.71 -2.81 5.73
C ILE A 68 -0.53 -1.34 5.41
N ILE A 69 -1.55 -0.71 4.83
CA ILE A 69 -1.64 0.75 4.76
C ILE A 69 -2.84 1.22 5.57
N ASN A 70 -2.72 2.36 6.25
CA ASN A 70 -3.74 2.89 7.14
C ASN A 70 -4.11 4.32 6.74
N ASP A 71 -5.39 4.63 6.61
CA ASP A 71 -5.87 5.98 6.22
C ASP A 71 -6.18 6.89 7.43
N GLY A 72 -5.70 6.53 8.63
CA GLY A 72 -6.06 7.13 9.92
C GLY A 72 -7.32 6.53 10.57
N PHE A 73 -8.08 5.68 9.86
CA PHE A 73 -9.32 5.07 10.34
C PHE A 73 -9.38 3.56 10.13
N THR A 74 -8.94 3.08 8.98
CA THR A 74 -9.04 1.70 8.51
C THR A 74 -7.66 1.17 8.16
N ASP A 75 -7.35 -0.03 8.65
CA ASP A 75 -6.19 -0.79 8.20
C ASP A 75 -6.57 -1.63 6.97
N PHE A 76 -5.88 -1.41 5.86
CA PHE A 76 -6.01 -2.17 4.61
C PHE A 76 -4.82 -3.11 4.48
N VAL A 77 -5.06 -4.41 4.56
CA VAL A 77 -4.02 -5.42 4.37
C VAL A 77 -3.76 -5.59 2.88
N LEU A 78 -2.56 -5.24 2.42
CA LEU A 78 -2.24 -5.30 1.00
C LEU A 78 -1.91 -6.75 0.59
N PRO A 79 -2.53 -7.27 -0.49
CA PRO A 79 -2.16 -8.57 -1.03
C PRO A 79 -0.79 -8.50 -1.72
N TYR A 80 -0.06 -9.62 -1.70
CA TYR A 80 1.17 -9.78 -2.47
C TYR A 80 0.82 -10.07 -3.92
N ASN A 81 1.05 -9.10 -4.81
CA ASN A 81 0.79 -9.23 -6.24
C ASN A 81 1.72 -8.31 -7.03
N GLU A 82 2.63 -8.90 -7.79
CA GLU A 82 3.60 -8.13 -8.58
C GLU A 82 2.93 -7.45 -9.78
N ILE A 83 2.95 -6.12 -9.78
CA ILE A 83 2.58 -5.28 -10.92
C ILE A 83 3.79 -4.43 -11.29
N SER A 84 4.63 -4.96 -12.19
CA SER A 84 5.86 -4.30 -12.64
C SER A 84 5.61 -3.14 -13.62
N ASN A 85 4.40 -3.03 -14.19
CA ASN A 85 4.01 -1.94 -15.10
C ASN A 85 2.60 -1.42 -14.77
N PRO A 86 2.44 -0.63 -13.69
CA PRO A 86 1.12 -0.19 -13.22
C PRO A 86 0.38 0.69 -14.24
N GLU A 87 1.10 1.48 -15.04
CA GLU A 87 0.51 2.38 -16.04
C GLU A 87 -0.26 1.65 -17.15
N SER A 88 0.06 0.37 -17.40
CA SER A 88 -0.64 -0.47 -18.38
C SER A 88 -1.44 -1.59 -17.74
N TYR A 89 -1.65 -1.56 -16.42
CA TYR A 89 -2.38 -2.62 -15.75
C TYR A 89 -3.84 -2.59 -16.18
N SER A 90 -4.33 -3.73 -16.67
CA SER A 90 -5.73 -3.96 -17.02
C SER A 90 -6.18 -5.36 -16.58
N GLY A 91 -5.50 -5.91 -15.57
CA GLY A 91 -5.72 -7.25 -15.03
C GLY A 91 -6.90 -7.29 -14.05
N PRO A 92 -7.22 -8.45 -13.46
CA PRO A 92 -8.35 -8.56 -12.56
C PRO A 92 -8.10 -7.74 -11.28
N TYR A 93 -8.97 -6.76 -11.00
CA TYR A 93 -8.91 -5.97 -9.77
C TYR A 93 -9.26 -6.78 -8.50
N THR A 94 -9.86 -7.98 -8.65
CA THR A 94 -10.20 -8.88 -7.54
C THR A 94 -9.00 -9.44 -6.78
N ASN A 95 -7.79 -9.29 -7.31
CA ASN A 95 -6.54 -9.70 -6.65
C ASN A 95 -5.89 -8.54 -5.89
N LEU A 96 -6.51 -7.36 -5.90
CA LEU A 96 -6.06 -6.16 -5.25
C LEU A 96 -7.01 -5.81 -4.10
N GLU A 97 -6.53 -5.03 -3.14
CA GLU A 97 -7.36 -4.50 -2.06
C GLU A 97 -8.04 -3.21 -2.52
N GLU A 98 -9.34 -3.08 -2.31
CA GLU A 98 -10.07 -1.83 -2.58
C GLU A 98 -9.83 -0.85 -1.43
N LEU A 99 -9.26 0.31 -1.76
CA LEU A 99 -8.86 1.32 -0.77
C LEU A 99 -9.86 2.46 -0.68
N PHE A 100 -10.48 2.81 -1.81
CA PHE A 100 -11.39 3.94 -1.90
C PHE A 100 -12.25 3.87 -3.15
N GLU A 101 -13.52 4.25 -3.02
CA GLU A 101 -14.46 4.42 -4.14
C GLU A 101 -14.94 5.87 -4.19
N PHE A 102 -14.80 6.49 -5.37
CA PHE A 102 -15.33 7.81 -5.68
C PHE A 102 -16.56 7.67 -6.58
N THR A 103 -17.70 8.22 -6.13
CA THR A 103 -19.00 8.11 -6.83
C THR A 103 -19.64 9.47 -7.14
N ASP A 104 -18.85 10.53 -7.12
CA ASP A 104 -19.31 11.90 -7.38
C ASP A 104 -18.95 12.37 -8.80
N ASP A 105 -19.45 13.56 -9.17
CA ASP A 105 -19.11 14.23 -10.42
C ASP A 105 -17.62 14.68 -10.46
N ASN A 106 -17.21 15.21 -11.62
CA ASN A 106 -15.88 15.77 -11.88
C ASN A 106 -15.23 16.54 -10.71
N ASN A 107 -14.13 15.99 -10.17
CA ASN A 107 -13.37 16.59 -9.07
C ASN A 107 -12.16 17.45 -9.52
N ILE A 108 -11.92 17.60 -10.83
CA ILE A 108 -10.73 18.30 -11.36
C ILE A 108 -10.73 19.77 -10.94
N ALA A 109 -11.88 20.43 -10.96
CA ALA A 109 -12.02 21.85 -10.64
C ALA A 109 -11.76 22.16 -9.15
N GLU A 110 -11.92 21.16 -8.29
CA GLU A 110 -11.78 21.29 -6.83
C GLU A 110 -10.37 20.92 -6.35
N GLY A 111 -9.51 20.49 -7.26
CA GLY A 111 -8.13 20.12 -6.96
C GLY A 111 -7.89 18.61 -6.88
N GLY A 112 -8.94 17.78 -7.00
CA GLY A 112 -8.87 16.32 -6.94
C GLY A 112 -9.17 15.75 -5.56
N THR A 113 -9.16 14.42 -5.49
CA THR A 113 -9.29 13.65 -4.24
C THR A 113 -7.89 13.32 -3.74
N THR A 114 -7.55 13.79 -2.54
CA THR A 114 -6.30 13.44 -1.84
C THR A 114 -6.57 12.39 -0.79
N LEU A 115 -5.83 11.28 -0.85
CA LEU A 115 -5.84 10.19 0.12
C LEU A 115 -4.43 10.08 0.71
N SER A 116 -4.35 9.89 2.01
CA SER A 116 -3.07 9.80 2.73
C SER A 116 -3.05 8.50 3.53
N TYR A 117 -1.91 7.82 3.49
CA TYR A 117 -1.73 6.53 4.14
C TYR A 117 -0.44 6.47 4.92
N ASP A 118 -0.48 5.82 6.09
CA ASP A 118 0.68 5.37 6.83
C ASP A 118 0.92 3.88 6.50
N VAL A 119 2.18 3.48 6.36
CA VAL A 119 2.55 2.09 6.10
C VAL A 119 2.89 1.40 7.40
N LYS A 120 2.45 0.16 7.52
CA LYS A 120 2.70 -0.69 8.67
C LYS A 120 3.16 -2.06 8.21
N LEU A 121 3.91 -2.71 9.08
CA LEU A 121 4.46 -4.04 8.86
C LEU A 121 3.98 -5.00 9.95
N LYS A 122 3.64 -6.22 9.57
CA LYS A 122 3.37 -7.32 10.49
C LYS A 122 4.59 -8.25 10.58
N PRO A 123 5.53 -8.01 11.51
CA PRO A 123 6.85 -8.66 11.50
C PRO A 123 6.80 -10.18 11.62
N GLU A 124 5.76 -10.77 12.24
CA GLU A 124 5.61 -12.22 12.31
C GLU A 124 5.53 -12.90 10.93
N ASN A 125 5.11 -12.15 9.90
CA ASN A 125 4.97 -12.66 8.53
C ASN A 125 6.21 -12.42 7.66
N LEU A 126 7.25 -11.76 8.17
CA LEU A 126 8.53 -11.63 7.45
C LEU A 126 9.16 -13.00 7.18
N GLY A 127 8.82 -14.04 7.94
CA GLY A 127 9.51 -15.33 7.86
C GLY A 127 10.93 -15.26 8.45
N ASP A 128 11.73 -16.29 8.20
CA ASP A 128 13.10 -16.35 8.71
C ASP A 128 13.99 -15.39 7.93
N ARG A 129 14.50 -14.34 8.59
CA ARG A 129 15.41 -13.35 7.99
C ARG A 129 16.82 -13.46 8.53
N ALA A 130 17.79 -13.31 7.64
CA ALA A 130 19.19 -13.22 8.01
C ALA A 130 19.48 -11.85 8.65
N ALA A 131 20.43 -11.81 9.58
CA ALA A 131 20.90 -10.54 10.11
C ALA A 131 21.53 -9.68 9.01
N ASN A 132 21.19 -8.39 8.97
CA ASN A 132 21.60 -7.43 7.93
C ASN A 132 21.07 -7.76 6.52
N GLU A 133 19.98 -8.52 6.42
CA GLU A 133 19.22 -8.65 5.19
C GLU A 133 18.46 -7.35 4.92
N THR A 134 18.48 -6.90 3.66
CA THR A 134 17.66 -5.78 3.18
C THR A 134 16.61 -6.35 2.25
N ILE A 135 15.35 -5.97 2.46
CA ILE A 135 14.23 -6.32 1.60
C ILE A 135 13.67 -5.03 1.02
N THR A 136 13.48 -5.00 -0.29
CA THR A 136 12.87 -3.87 -0.98
C THR A 136 11.40 -4.17 -1.23
N PHE A 137 10.51 -3.41 -0.60
CA PHE A 137 9.07 -3.49 -0.85
C PHE A 137 8.63 -2.41 -1.83
N THR A 138 7.69 -2.73 -2.71
CA THR A 138 7.05 -1.80 -3.63
C THR A 138 5.55 -1.87 -3.45
N ILE A 139 4.93 -0.76 -3.04
CA ILE A 139 3.47 -0.59 -2.99
C ILE A 139 3.00 -0.02 -4.33
N VAL A 140 1.95 -0.61 -4.88
CA VAL A 140 1.37 -0.23 -6.16
C VAL A 140 -0.07 0.20 -5.98
N PHE A 141 -0.38 1.39 -6.48
CA PHE A 141 -1.73 1.92 -6.58
C PHE A 141 -2.23 1.81 -8.02
N VAL A 142 -3.44 1.29 -8.19
CA VAL A 142 -4.11 1.18 -9.49
C VAL A 142 -5.45 1.87 -9.40
N VAL A 143 -5.75 2.73 -10.36
CA VAL A 143 -7.06 3.40 -10.45
C VAL A 143 -7.86 2.84 -11.61
N GLU A 144 -9.05 2.35 -11.33
CA GLU A 144 -10.03 1.87 -12.32
C GLU A 144 -11.12 2.92 -12.54
N ASP A 145 -11.53 3.11 -13.80
CA ASP A 145 -12.80 3.79 -14.13
C ASP A 145 -13.87 2.72 -14.38
N PRO A 146 -14.79 2.47 -13.42
CA PRO A 146 -15.77 1.39 -13.48
C PRO A 146 -16.82 1.59 -14.59
N THR A 147 -16.87 2.77 -15.22
CA THR A 147 -17.85 3.08 -16.27
C THR A 147 -17.39 2.66 -17.68
N THR A 148 -16.15 2.18 -17.83
CA THR A 148 -15.53 1.90 -19.14
C THR A 148 -15.61 0.43 -19.62
N LEU A 149 -16.62 -0.33 -19.19
CA LEU A 149 -16.92 -1.66 -19.74
C LEU A 149 -17.45 -1.62 -21.19
#